data_AF-A0A6G0ZHD7-F1
#
_entry.id   AF-A0A6G0ZHD7-F1
#
_cell.length_a   1.000
_cell.length_b   1.000
_cell.length_c   1.000
_cell.angle_alpha   90.00
_cell.angle_beta   90.00
_cell.angle_gamma   90.00
#
_symmetry.space_group_name_H-M   'P 1'
#
loop_
_entity.id
_entity.type
_entity.pdbx_description
1 polymer ?
#
loop_
_entity_poly.entity_id
_entity_poly.type
_entity_poly.pdbx_seq_one_letter_code
_entity_poly.pdbx_strand_id
1 'polypeptide(L)' 'VPRGGILFPVLYNIYYSDKPTSPNTLVIDYADDKAIISINHDPVIASCHLQNYLSFMEDCMYTN' A
#
# COMPACT_ATOMS: atom_id res chain seq x y z
N VAL A 1 -13.30 16.07 3.18
CA VAL A 1 -14.77 16.15 3.27
C VAL A 1 -15.35 14.95 2.53
N PRO A 2 -16.08 14.02 3.17
CA PRO A 2 -16.68 12.91 2.43
C PRO A 2 -17.80 13.46 1.53
N ARG A 3 -17.61 13.35 0.22
CA ARG A 3 -18.67 13.54 -0.78
C ARG A 3 -19.04 12.17 -1.33
N GLY A 4 -19.71 11.36 -0.50
CA GLY A 4 -20.08 9.98 -0.84
C GLY A 4 -20.47 9.21 0.42
N GLY A 5 -21.47 8.34 0.33
CA GLY A 5 -22.04 7.62 1.47
C GLY A 5 -20.99 6.87 2.29
N ILE A 6 -21.22 6.78 3.60
CA ILE A 6 -20.31 6.22 4.63
C ILE A 6 -19.83 4.79 4.28
N LEU A 7 -20.59 4.07 3.45
CA LEU A 7 -20.32 2.70 3.05
C LEU A 7 -19.18 2.57 2.02
N PHE A 8 -18.97 3.56 1.15
CA PHE A 8 -18.03 3.44 0.03
C PHE A 8 -16.56 3.26 0.49
N PRO A 9 -16.03 4.04 1.46
CA PRO A 9 -14.69 3.79 2.00
C PRO A 9 -14.53 2.42 2.64
N VAL A 10 -15.60 1.91 3.29
CA VAL A 10 -15.59 0.59 3.92
C VAL A 10 -15.50 -0.52 2.87
N LEU A 11 -16.30 -0.43 1.80
CA LEU A 11 -16.27 -1.41 0.72
C LEU A 11 -14.95 -1.39 -0.06
N TYR A 12 -14.37 -0.21 -0.25
CA TYR A 12 -13.04 -0.09 -0.87
C TYR A 12 -11.97 -0.82 -0.04
N ASN A 13 -11.96 -0.62 1.28
CA ASN A 13 -11.03 -1.32 2.18
C ASN A 13 -11.21 -2.84 2.14
N ILE A 14 -12.44 -3.34 1.98
CA ILE A 14 -12.72 -4.78 1.86
C ILE A 14 -12.25 -5.30 0.50
N TYR A 15 -12.57 -4.60 -0.60
CA TYR A 15 -12.13 -5.00 -1.94
C TYR A 15 -10.60 -5.07 -2.06
N TYR A 16 -9.90 -4.14 -1.41
CA TYR A 16 -8.45 -4.03 -1.44
C TYR A 16 -7.77 -4.72 -0.24
N SER A 17 -8.47 -5.55 0.53
CA SER A 17 -7.91 -6.17 1.75
C SER A 17 -6.75 -7.11 1.45
N ASP A 18 -6.80 -7.79 0.31
CA ASP A 18 -5.83 -8.80 -0.12
C ASP A 18 -4.61 -8.18 -0.84
N LYS A 19 -4.35 -6.91 -0.57
CA LYS A 19 -3.22 -6.16 -1.13
C LYS A 19 -1.88 -6.86 -0.84
N PRO A 20 -0.88 -6.68 -1.72
CA PRO A 20 0.49 -7.12 -1.49
C PRO A 20 1.04 -6.70 -0.12
N THR A 21 1.67 -7.64 0.59
CA THR A 21 2.38 -7.40 1.85
C THR A 21 3.85 -7.78 1.73
N SER A 22 4.74 -7.03 2.38
CA SER A 22 6.18 -7.33 2.43
C SER A 22 6.70 -7.14 3.87
N PRO A 23 7.63 -7.98 4.35
CA PRO A 23 8.15 -7.90 5.72
C PRO A 23 8.93 -6.60 6.00
N ASN A 24 9.41 -5.93 4.95
CA ASN A 24 10.29 -4.77 5.04
C ASN A 24 9.58 -3.42 4.88
N THR A 25 8.26 -3.45 4.69
CA THR A 25 7.43 -2.26 4.47
C THR A 25 6.13 -2.36 5.24
N LEU A 26 5.78 -1.29 5.96
CA LEU A 26 4.46 -1.11 6.56
C LEU A 26 3.58 -0.33 5.58
N VAL A 27 2.38 -0.82 5.31
CA VAL A 27 1.42 -0.20 4.39
C VAL A 27 0.19 0.20 5.18
N ILE A 28 -0.10 1.50 5.20
CA ILE A 28 -1.21 2.10 5.93
C ILE A 28 -2.15 2.75 4.91
N ASP A 29 -3.44 2.44 5.00
CA ASP A 29 -4.48 2.96 4.11
C ASP A 29 -5.51 3.76 4.90
N TYR A 30 -5.91 4.91 4.37
CA TYR A 30 -7.02 5.69 4.91
C TYR A 30 -7.78 6.39 3.78
N ALA A 31 -9.04 6.00 3.56
CA ALA A 31 -9.85 6.51 2.45
C ALA A 31 -9.12 6.34 1.09
N ASP A 32 -8.77 7.43 0.42
CA ASP A 32 -8.02 7.47 -0.84
C ASP A 32 -6.50 7.63 -0.67
N ASP A 33 -6.03 7.81 0.56
CA ASP A 33 -4.61 7.96 0.88
C ASP A 33 -3.96 6.61 1.24
N LYS A 34 -2.72 6.43 0.77
CA LYS A 34 -1.86 5.27 1.09
C LYS A 34 -0.47 5.74 1.50
N ALA A 35 0.01 5.25 2.64
CA ALA A 35 1.37 5.45 3.09
C ALA A 35 2.13 4.12 3.08
N ILE A 36 3.36 4.13 2.55
CA ILE A 36 4.27 2.99 2.53
C ILE A 36 5.54 3.44 3.25
N ILE A 37 5.89 2.73 4.31
CA ILE A 37 7.00 3.09 5.20
C ILE A 37 7.98 1.93 5.23
N SER A 38 9.26 2.21 4.98
CA SER A 38 10.36 1.28 5.28
C SER A 38 11.29 1.90 6.32
N ILE A 39 11.74 1.08 7.26
CA ILE A 39 12.64 1.51 8.34
C ILE A 39 13.92 0.70 8.20
N ASN A 40 15.02 1.40 7.98
CA ASN A 40 16.36 0.83 8.02
C ASN A 40 17.34 1.91 8.48
N HIS A 41 18.43 1.51 9.14
CA HIS A 41 19.51 2.43 9.51
C HIS A 41 20.22 2.99 8.28
N ASP A 42 20.33 2.18 7.21
CA ASP A 42 20.83 2.61 5.92
C ASP A 42 19.67 3.12 5.04
N PRO A 43 19.65 4.42 4.66
CA PRO A 43 18.61 4.98 3.81
C PRO A 43 18.57 4.37 2.41
N VAL A 44 19.68 3.82 1.91
CA VAL A 44 19.73 3.13 0.62
C VAL A 44 18.95 1.82 0.70
N ILE A 45 19.11 1.07 1.79
CA ILE A 45 18.35 -0.17 2.01
C ILE A 45 16.86 0.12 2.20
N ALA A 46 16.51 1.15 2.97
CA ALA A 46 15.11 1.57 3.12
C ALA A 46 14.48 1.95 1.77
N SER A 47 15.22 2.68 0.92
CA SER A 47 14.76 3.06 -0.42
C SER A 47 14.61 1.83 -1.33
N CYS A 48 15.54 0.87 -1.25
CA CYS A 48 15.47 -0.39 -1.98
C CYS A 48 14.23 -1.22 -1.59
N HIS A 49 13.91 -1.29 -0.30
CA HIS A 49 12.68 -1.96 0.17
C HIS A 49 11.41 -1.29 -0.38
N LEU A 50 11.36 0.04 -0.40
CA LEU A 50 10.25 0.78 -1.01
C LEU A 50 10.14 0.48 -2.50
N GLN A 51 11.25 0.55 -3.23
CA GLN A 51 11.27 0.29 -4.67
C GLN A 51 10.83 -1.15 -4.99
N ASN A 52 11.32 -2.14 -4.24
CA ASN A 52 10.92 -3.54 -4.41
C ASN A 52 9.42 -3.73 -4.16
N TYR A 53 8.86 -3.07 -3.14
CA TYR A 53 7.44 -3.13 -2.86
C TYR A 53 6.61 -2.49 -3.98
N LEU A 54 7.04 -1.34 -4.53
CA LEU A 54 6.38 -0.68 -5.66
C LEU A 54 6.39 -1.57 -6.91
N SER A 55 7.53 -2.18 -7.24
CA SER A 55 7.63 -3.12 -8.38
C SER A 55 6.76 -4.35 -8.19
N PHE A 56 6.67 -4.89 -6.97
CA PHE A 56 5.79 -6.02 -6.70
C PHE A 56 4.31 -5.67 -6.84
N MET A 57 3.88 -4.48 -6.37
CA MET A 57 2.52 -4.01 -6.61
C MET A 57 2.22 -3.83 -8.10
N GLU A 58 3.17 -3.27 -8.85
CA GLU A 58 3.05 -3.10 -10.30
C GLU A 58 2.86 -4.45 -10.99
N ASP A 59 3.70 -5.43 -10.68
CA ASP A 59 3.57 -6.80 -11.22
C ASP A 59 2.21 -7.42 -10.87
N CYS A 60 1.78 -7.32 -9.61
CA CYS A 60 0.48 -7.84 -9.17
C CYS A 60 -0.69 -7.19 -9.92
N MET A 61 -0.59 -5.92 -10.32
CA MET A 61 -1.64 -5.24 -11.08
C MET A 61 -1.74 -5.74 -12.52
N TYR A 62 -0.62 -6.18 -13.13
CA TYR A 62 -0.60 -6.69 -14.51
C TYR A 62 -0.89 -8.19 -14.63
N THR A 63 -0.86 -8.93 -13.52
CA THR A 63 -1.13 -10.39 -13.50
C THR A 63 -2.58 -10.77 -13.15
N ASN A 64 -3.50 -9.80 -13.06
CA ASN A 64 -4.94 -10.01 -12.82
C ASN A 64 -5.78 -9.83 -14.09
#